data_AF-A0A0P8YV22-F1
#
_entry.id   AF-A0A0P8YV22-F1
#
_cell.length_a   1.000
_cell.length_b   1.000
_cell.length_c   1.000
_cell.angle_alpha   90.00
_cell.angle_beta   90.00
_cell.angle_gamma   90.00
#
_symmetry.space_group_name_H-M   'P 1'
#
loop_
_entity.id
_entity.type
_entity.pdbx_description
1 polymer ?
#
loop_
_entity_poly.entity_id
_entity_poly.type
_entity_poly.pdbx_seq_one_letter_code
_entity_poly.pdbx_strand_id
1 'polypeptide(L)'
;MYGKFVRDRITQLRLQKGVSEYQMSHDLGHSRGYIYNISSGKSLPPLTEFFAICSYFGITPAQFFDDKQKNPELIQKAVEGLKNLDDGDVLMILSLINRLLKK
;
A
#
# COMPACT_ATOMS: atom_id res chain seq x y z
N MET A 1 -11.37 -15.15 7.98
CA MET A 1 -11.38 -13.71 8.29
C MET A 1 -10.23 -12.97 7.60
N TYR A 2 -8.96 -13.31 7.88
CA TYR A 2 -7.79 -12.63 7.30
C TYR A 2 -7.58 -12.81 5.79
N GLY A 3 -7.90 -13.98 5.22
CA GLY A 3 -7.76 -14.18 3.77
C GLY A 3 -8.64 -13.28 2.91
N LYS A 4 -9.84 -12.92 3.40
CA LYS A 4 -10.71 -11.93 2.73
C LYS A 4 -10.10 -10.53 2.79
N PHE A 5 -9.52 -10.15 3.93
CA PHE A 5 -8.82 -8.88 4.05
C PHE A 5 -7.68 -8.76 3.03
N VAL A 6 -6.80 -9.76 2.95
CA VAL A 6 -5.62 -9.74 2.07
C VAL A 6 -6.03 -9.57 0.60
N ARG A 7 -7.00 -10.35 0.11
CA ARG A 7 -7.45 -10.26 -1.28
C ARG A 7 -8.15 -8.94 -1.60
N ASP A 8 -8.97 -8.42 -0.68
CA ASP A 8 -9.70 -7.17 -0.86
C ASP A 8 -8.71 -5.99 -0.86
N ARG A 9 -7.71 -6.04 0.02
CA ARG A 9 -6.65 -5.03 0.12
C ARG A 9 -5.73 -5.02 -1.11
N ILE A 10 -5.32 -6.20 -1.61
CA ILE A 10 -4.57 -6.30 -2.88
C ILE A 10 -5.39 -5.69 -4.01
N THR A 11 -6.69 -5.99 -4.08
CA THR A 11 -7.58 -5.44 -5.11
C THR A 11 -7.68 -3.91 -5.00
N GLN A 12 -7.86 -3.38 -3.79
CA GLN A 12 -7.90 -1.94 -3.55
C GLN A 12 -6.62 -1.25 -4.02
N LEU A 13 -5.45 -1.69 -3.55
CA LEU A 13 -4.16 -1.08 -3.87
C LEU A 13 -3.85 -1.17 -5.37
N ARG A 14 -4.18 -2.31 -5.97
CA ARG A 14 -4.06 -2.54 -7.42
C ARG A 14 -4.87 -1.52 -8.22
N LEU A 15 -6.14 -1.31 -7.85
CA LEU A 15 -7.02 -0.36 -8.52
C LEU A 15 -6.57 1.09 -8.31
N GLN A 16 -6.10 1.44 -7.11
CA GLN A 16 -5.52 2.77 -6.84
C GLN A 16 -4.28 3.06 -7.69
N LYS A 17 -3.44 2.04 -7.93
CA LYS A 17 -2.29 2.13 -8.83
C LYS A 17 -2.66 2.07 -10.32
N GLY A 18 -3.91 1.76 -10.66
CA GLY A 18 -4.40 1.71 -12.04
C GLY A 18 -3.94 0.50 -12.84
N VAL A 19 -3.53 -0.60 -12.20
CA VAL A 19 -2.98 -1.79 -12.90
C VAL A 19 -4.00 -2.93 -12.94
N SER A 20 -4.00 -3.74 -14.00
CA SER A 20 -4.86 -4.93 -14.09
C SER A 20 -4.29 -6.11 -13.30
N GLU A 21 -5.10 -7.14 -13.01
CA GLU A 21 -4.60 -8.38 -12.36
C GLU A 21 -3.55 -9.07 -13.22
N TYR A 22 -3.76 -9.05 -14.54
CA TYR A 22 -2.81 -9.57 -15.51
C TYR A 22 -1.49 -8.81 -15.46
N GLN A 23 -1.54 -7.48 -15.53
CA GLN A 23 -0.34 -6.64 -15.48
C GLN A 23 0.43 -6.84 -14.18
N MET A 24 -0.26 -6.84 -13.05
CA MET A 24 0.37 -7.04 -11.75
C MET A 24 1.00 -8.43 -11.62
N SER A 25 0.36 -9.47 -12.18
CA SER A 25 0.96 -10.81 -12.20
C SER A 25 2.25 -10.83 -13.02
N HIS A 26 2.25 -10.17 -14.18
CA HIS A 26 3.42 -10.04 -15.03
C HIS A 26 4.54 -9.24 -14.36
N ASP A 27 4.23 -8.09 -13.74
CA ASP A 27 5.21 -7.25 -13.05
C ASP A 27 5.90 -7.96 -11.87
N LEU A 28 5.17 -8.86 -11.21
CA LEU A 28 5.70 -9.69 -10.12
C LEU A 28 6.44 -10.94 -10.62
N GLY A 29 6.58 -11.13 -11.94
CA GLY A 29 7.28 -12.28 -12.52
C GLY A 29 6.50 -13.60 -12.46
N HIS A 30 5.17 -13.54 -12.34
CA HIS A 30 4.30 -14.71 -12.21
C HIS A 30 3.45 -14.98 -13.45
N SER A 31 2.86 -16.18 -13.48
CA SER A 31 1.90 -16.56 -14.52
C SER A 31 0.66 -15.67 -14.52
N ARG A 32 0.02 -15.53 -15.69
CA ARG A 32 -1.15 -14.66 -15.94
C ARG A 32 -2.26 -14.73 -14.88
N GLY A 33 -2.49 -15.91 -14.29
CA GLY A 33 -3.58 -16.14 -13.34
C GLY A 33 -3.22 -15.88 -11.88
N TYR A 34 -1.98 -15.49 -11.55
CA TYR A 34 -1.49 -15.45 -10.18
C TYR A 34 -2.29 -14.49 -9.29
N ILE A 35 -2.35 -13.19 -9.65
CA ILE A 35 -3.10 -12.20 -8.88
C ILE A 35 -4.60 -12.49 -8.93
N TYR A 36 -5.12 -13.00 -10.04
CA TYR A 36 -6.52 -13.43 -10.13
C TYR A 36 -6.84 -14.55 -9.13
N ASN A 37 -5.97 -15.56 -8.98
CA ASN A 37 -6.17 -16.64 -8.02
C ASN A 37 -6.15 -16.12 -6.58
N ILE A 38 -5.41 -15.05 -6.29
CA ILE A 38 -5.42 -14.39 -4.99
C ILE A 38 -6.69 -13.55 -4.80
N SER A 39 -7.02 -12.65 -5.74
CA SER A 39 -8.17 -11.76 -5.66
C SER A 39 -9.50 -12.52 -5.62
N SER A 40 -9.62 -13.61 -6.37
CA SER A 40 -10.78 -14.52 -6.35
C SER A 40 -10.86 -15.41 -5.12
N GLY A 41 -9.82 -15.44 -4.28
CA GLY A 41 -9.77 -16.24 -3.06
C GLY A 41 -9.49 -17.73 -3.26
N LYS A 42 -9.04 -18.15 -4.45
CA LYS A 42 -8.58 -19.52 -4.71
C LYS A 42 -7.27 -19.85 -4.00
N SER A 43 -6.47 -18.84 -3.70
CA SER A 43 -5.18 -18.97 -3.03
C SER A 43 -4.87 -17.75 -2.17
N LEU A 44 -3.93 -17.90 -1.25
CA LEU A 44 -3.26 -16.78 -0.59
C LEU A 44 -1.80 -16.72 -1.07
N PRO A 45 -1.19 -15.52 -1.14
CA PRO A 45 0.22 -15.43 -1.43
C PRO A 45 1.02 -16.09 -0.30
N PRO A 46 2.03 -16.92 -0.61
CA PRO A 46 3.07 -17.28 0.35
C PRO A 46 3.69 -16.02 0.97
N LEU A 47 4.28 -16.14 2.15
CA LEU A 47 4.80 -14.97 2.87
C LEU A 47 5.89 -14.22 2.08
N THR A 48 6.72 -14.93 1.33
CA THR A 48 7.72 -14.35 0.42
C THR A 48 7.07 -13.48 -0.65
N GLU A 49 5.99 -13.97 -1.26
CA GLU A 49 5.23 -13.24 -2.27
C GLU A 49 4.45 -12.07 -1.68
N PHE A 50 3.98 -12.20 -0.45
CA PHE A 50 3.38 -11.09 0.27
C PHE A 50 4.36 -9.91 0.44
N PHE A 51 5.63 -10.17 0.72
CA PHE A 51 6.65 -9.12 0.78
C PHE A 51 6.96 -8.52 -0.60
N ALA A 52 6.96 -9.34 -1.66
CA ALA A 52 7.09 -8.84 -3.03
C ALA A 52 5.90 -7.93 -3.41
N ILE A 53 4.68 -8.29 -3.03
CA ILE A 53 3.47 -7.48 -3.21
C ILE A 53 3.59 -6.15 -2.44
N CYS A 54 4.04 -6.17 -1.19
CA CYS A 54 4.27 -4.95 -0.41
C CYS A 54 5.29 -4.03 -1.10
N SER A 55 6.41 -4.61 -1.56
CA SER A 55 7.46 -3.89 -2.28
C SER A 55 6.96 -3.29 -3.60
N TYR A 56 6.13 -4.02 -4.35
CA TYR A 56 5.51 -3.56 -5.58
C TYR A 56 4.65 -2.30 -5.38
N PHE A 57 4.01 -2.17 -4.22
CA PHE A 57 3.23 -0.99 -3.85
C PHE A 57 4.04 0.09 -3.12
N GLY A 58 5.32 -0.15 -2.80
CA GLY A 58 6.13 0.79 -2.02
C GLY A 58 5.62 0.99 -0.59
N ILE A 59 5.02 -0.04 0.01
CA ILE A 59 4.48 0.02 1.38
C ILE A 59 5.09 -1.08 2.26
N THR A 60 5.05 -0.86 3.58
CA THR A 60 5.43 -1.88 4.56
C THR A 60 4.28 -2.87 4.82
N PRO A 61 4.58 -4.08 5.35
CA PRO A 61 3.54 -4.99 5.83
C PRO A 61 2.58 -4.36 6.84
N ALA A 62 3.07 -3.52 7.75
CA ALA A 62 2.22 -2.83 8.72
C ALA A 62 1.19 -1.91 8.02
N GLN A 63 1.62 -1.16 7.01
CA GLN A 63 0.73 -0.30 6.21
C GLN A 63 -0.22 -1.09 5.30
N PHE A 64 0.19 -2.27 4.85
CA PHE A 64 -0.71 -3.17 4.13
C PHE A 64 -1.91 -3.52 5.01
N PHE A 65 -1.68 -3.86 6.28
CA PHE A 65 -2.73 -4.22 7.24
C PHE A 65 -3.44 -3.01 7.89
N ASP A 66 -2.95 -1.78 7.70
CA ASP A 66 -3.64 -0.56 8.11
C ASP A 66 -4.66 -0.10 7.04
N ASP A 67 -5.88 -0.59 7.15
CA ASP A 67 -6.98 -0.28 6.23
C ASP A 67 -7.62 1.11 6.47
N LYS A 68 -7.25 1.79 7.56
CA LYS A 68 -7.73 3.16 7.84
C LYS A 68 -7.03 4.19 6.95
N GLN A 69 -5.87 3.86 6.41
CA GLN A 69 -5.11 4.73 5.51
C GLN A 69 -5.58 4.58 4.06
N LYS A 70 -6.23 5.63 3.54
CA LYS A 70 -6.77 5.67 2.16
C LYS A 70 -5.68 5.63 1.09
N ASN A 71 -4.53 6.24 1.34
CA ASN A 71 -3.40 6.28 0.40
C ASN A 71 -2.07 6.07 1.15
N PRO A 72 -1.74 4.81 1.50
CA PRO A 72 -0.56 4.50 2.31
C PRO A 72 0.76 4.88 1.63
N GLU A 73 0.86 4.77 0.29
CA GLU A 73 2.06 5.17 -0.46
C GLU A 73 2.34 6.67 -0.32
N LEU A 74 1.32 7.51 -0.48
CA LEU A 74 1.48 8.97 -0.35
C LEU A 74 1.88 9.37 1.07
N ILE A 75 1.26 8.75 2.08
CA ILE A 75 1.62 8.98 3.49
C ILE A 75 3.06 8.54 3.77
N GLN A 76 3.48 7.38 3.25
CA GLN A 76 4.85 6.90 3.41
C GLN A 76 5.86 7.88 2.80
N LYS A 77 5.63 8.34 1.56
CA LYS A 77 6.50 9.35 0.92
C LYS A 77 6.57 10.65 1.71
N ALA A 78 5.44 11.10 2.28
CA ALA A 78 5.42 12.27 3.15
C ALA A 78 6.28 12.04 4.41
N VAL A 79 6.13 10.90 5.09
CA VAL A 79 6.93 10.54 6.27
C VAL A 79 8.41 10.43 5.95
N GLU A 80 8.77 9.84 4.80
CA GLU A 80 10.16 9.77 4.34
C GLU A 80 10.75 11.14 4.06
N GLY A 81 9.98 12.05 3.45
CA GLY A 81 10.39 13.45 3.27
C GLY A 81 10.62 14.15 4.61
N LEU A 82 9.68 14.00 5.56
CA LEU A 82 9.75 14.62 6.89
C LEU A 82 10.99 14.21 7.69
N LYS A 83 11.49 12.97 7.53
CA LYS A 83 12.70 12.49 8.21
C LYS A 83 13.97 13.24 7.83
N ASN A 84 13.97 13.98 6.72
CA ASN A 84 15.13 14.71 6.22
C ASN A 84 15.09 16.21 6.58
N LEU A 85 14.07 16.66 7.31
CA LEU A 85 13.87 18.06 7.70
C LEU A 85 14.38 18.31 9.12
N ASP A 86 14.73 19.57 9.41
CA ASP A 86 15.00 20.00 10.78
C ASP A 86 13.70 20.23 11.58
N ASP A 87 13.83 20.36 12.90
CA ASP A 87 12.69 20.53 13.79
C ASP A 87 11.85 21.77 13.45
N GLY A 88 12.46 22.84 12.93
CA GLY A 88 11.78 24.07 12.56
C GLY A 88 10.82 23.86 11.39
N ASP A 89 11.30 23.20 10.34
CA ASP A 89 10.51 22.86 9.16
C ASP A 89 9.41 21.83 9.49
N VAL A 90 9.72 20.84 10.33
CA VAL A 90 8.73 19.87 10.81
C VAL A 90 7.61 20.58 11.59
N LEU A 91 7.96 21.54 12.46
CA LEU A 91 6.98 22.34 13.21
C LEU A 91 6.11 23.20 12.29
N MET A 92 6.67 23.76 11.22
CA MET A 92 5.89 24.50 10.22
C MET A 92 4.87 23.59 9.54
N ILE A 93 5.28 22.41 9.08
CA ILE A 93 4.38 21.44 8.44
C ILE A 93 3.29 20.98 9.42
N LEU A 94 3.66 20.67 10.67
CA LEU A 94 2.70 20.31 11.72
C LEU A 94 1.68 21.44 11.95
N SER A 95 2.12 22.70 11.95
CA SER A 95 1.22 23.85 12.08
C SER A 95 0.22 23.95 10.92
N LEU A 96 0.66 23.67 9.69
CA LEU A 96 -0.23 23.62 8.52
C LEU A 96 -1.25 22.49 8.64
N ILE A 97 -0.82 21.28 9.03
CA ILE A 97 -1.71 20.14 9.27
C ILE A 97 -2.76 20.51 10.32
N ASN A 98 -2.32 21.06 11.46
CA ASN A 98 -3.23 21.49 12.53
C ASN A 98 -4.24 22.54 12.05
N ARG A 99 -3.82 23.50 11.22
CA ARG A 99 -4.72 24.49 10.61
C ARG A 99 -5.77 23.83 9.71
N LEU A 100 -5.39 22.85 8.89
CA LEU A 100 -6.30 22.14 7.98
C LEU A 100 -7.28 21.23 8.74
N LEU A 101 -6.85 20.64 9.86
CA LEU A 101 -7.71 19.84 10.73
C LEU A 101 -8.69 20.67 11.56
N LYS A 102 -8.32 21.90 11.90
CA LYS A 102 -9.11 22.80 12.74
C LYS A 102 -10.38 23.38 12.09
N LYS A 103 -10.62 23.11 10.79
CA LYS A 103 -11.74 23.62 9.98
C LYS A 103 -12.56 24.74 10.63
#